data_AF-A0A7S3F7G6-F1
#
_entry.id   AF-A0A7S3F7G6-F1
#
_cell.length_a   1.000
_cell.length_b   1.000
_cell.length_c   1.000
_cell.angle_alpha   90.00
_cell.angle_beta   90.00
_cell.angle_gamma   90.00
#
_symmetry.space_group_name_H-M   'P 1'
#
loop_
_entity.id
_entity.type
_entity.pdbx_description
1 polymer ?
#
loop_
_entity_poly.entity_id
_entity_poly.type
_entity_poly.pdbx_seq_one_letter_code
_entity_poly.pdbx_strand_id
1 'polypeptide(L)'
;DALVEAICVTKVRCIDVATSVQHRLEREVGSYALMQGTGFEYKDMLLCCRFAEGDSRVLMQKLARDRLLSLRRRGAAAEVVSALSGRSADRTESWLALKLARAMDAARRGGHGEVARVWDEEWQAVYRLADVICERHLASAGAGGGFPEPIVARL
;
A
#
# COMPACT_ATOMS: atom_id res chain seq x y z
N ASP A 1 -3.36 4.50 -14.27
CA ASP A 1 -2.00 4.92 -14.63
C ASP A 1 -0.97 4.20 -13.78
N ALA A 2 -0.15 3.36 -14.40
CA ALA A 2 0.85 2.55 -13.68
C ALA A 2 1.85 3.42 -12.90
N LEU A 3 2.19 4.60 -13.42
CA LEU A 3 3.07 5.56 -12.75
C LEU A 3 2.47 6.11 -11.44
N VAL A 4 1.19 6.47 -11.45
CA VAL A 4 0.51 7.01 -10.25
C VAL A 4 0.42 5.95 -9.16
N GLU A 5 0.14 4.70 -9.54
CA GLU A 5 0.15 3.56 -8.63
C GLU A 5 1.54 3.36 -8.01
N ALA A 6 2.60 3.38 -8.84
CA ALA A 6 3.98 3.25 -8.38
C ALA A 6 4.40 4.37 -7.41
N ILE A 7 4.13 5.63 -7.73
CA ILE A 7 4.44 6.78 -6.86
C ILE A 7 3.75 6.63 -5.50
N CYS A 8 2.48 6.22 -5.51
CA CYS A 8 1.70 6.01 -4.29
C CYS A 8 2.30 4.89 -3.43
N VAL A 9 2.64 3.75 -4.03
CA VAL A 9 3.26 2.61 -3.33
C VAL A 9 4.62 2.99 -2.77
N THR A 10 5.48 3.64 -3.57
CA THR A 10 6.81 4.07 -3.14
C THR A 10 6.71 4.98 -1.93
N LYS A 11 5.82 5.98 -1.96
CA LYS A 11 5.61 6.87 -0.82
C LYS A 11 5.24 6.11 0.45
N VAL A 12 4.18 5.30 0.40
CA VAL A 12 3.67 4.58 1.58
C VAL A 12 4.74 3.66 2.16
N ARG A 13 5.39 2.85 1.30
CA ARG A 13 6.38 1.87 1.75
C ARG A 13 7.69 2.51 2.21
N CYS A 14 8.19 3.54 1.54
CA CYS A 14 9.42 4.23 1.97
C CYS A 14 9.23 4.91 3.32
N ILE A 15 8.10 5.57 3.56
CA ILE A 15 7.83 6.22 4.85
C ILE A 15 7.66 5.17 5.96
N ASP A 16 6.87 4.11 5.74
CA ASP A 16 6.68 3.05 6.74
C ASP A 16 8.02 2.40 7.13
N VAL A 17 8.89 2.11 6.14
CA VAL A 17 10.22 1.55 6.39
C VAL A 17 11.10 2.55 7.13
N ALA A 18 11.19 3.81 6.66
CA ALA A 18 12.03 4.84 7.28
C ALA A 18 11.64 5.08 8.74
N THR A 19 10.34 5.21 9.04
CA THR A 19 9.84 5.35 10.42
C THR A 19 10.15 4.11 11.26
N SER A 20 9.97 2.90 10.71
CA SER A 20 10.26 1.67 11.45
C SER A 20 11.74 1.52 11.79
N VAL A 21 12.64 1.86 10.86
CA VAL A 21 14.09 1.78 11.05
C VAL A 21 14.57 2.86 12.02
N GLN A 22 14.05 4.09 11.90
CA GLN A 22 14.33 5.16 12.85
C GLN A 22 13.95 4.74 14.28
N HIS A 23 12.75 4.18 14.47
CA HIS A 23 12.30 3.76 15.79
C HIS A 23 13.12 2.57 16.33
N ARG A 24 13.51 1.63 15.47
CA ARG A 24 14.45 0.56 15.86
C ARG A 24 15.79 1.12 16.30
N LEU A 25 16.34 2.08 15.56
CA LEU A 25 17.59 2.73 15.90
C LEU A 25 17.52 3.48 17.24
N GLU A 26 16.41 4.17 17.51
CA GLU A 26 16.14 4.82 18.80
C GLU A 26 16.18 3.82 19.97
N ARG A 27 15.65 2.61 19.77
CA ARG A 27 15.69 1.54 20.77
C ARG A 27 17.08 0.94 20.99
N GLU A 28 17.88 0.82 19.94
CA GLU A 28 19.28 0.33 20.04
C GLU A 28 20.18 1.34 20.76
N VAL A 29 19.98 2.64 20.51
CA VAL A 29 20.74 3.73 21.15
C VAL A 29 20.28 3.96 22.60
N GLY A 30 19.03 3.63 22.93
CA GLY A 30 18.50 3.70 24.29
C GLY A 30 18.27 5.13 24.77
N SER A 31 18.55 5.40 26.05
CA SER A 31 18.29 6.72 26.66
C SER A 31 19.07 7.87 26.02
N TYR A 32 20.18 7.57 25.33
CA TYR A 32 20.95 8.58 24.62
C TYR A 32 20.14 9.23 23.49
N ALA A 33 19.21 8.50 22.86
CA ALA A 33 18.35 9.07 21.82
C ALA A 33 17.38 10.15 22.34
N LEU A 34 17.17 10.22 23.67
CA LEU A 34 16.34 11.24 24.32
C LEU A 34 17.11 12.53 24.62
N MET A 35 18.44 12.53 24.47
CA MET A 35 19.27 13.71 24.71
C MET A 35 19.23 14.66 23.52
N GLN A 36 19.28 15.96 23.81
CA GLN A 36 19.44 17.01 22.80
C GLN A 36 20.81 16.89 22.11
N GLY A 37 20.87 17.19 20.81
CA GLY A 37 22.11 17.19 20.01
C GLY A 37 22.50 15.82 19.43
N THR A 38 21.63 14.81 19.52
CA THR A 38 21.89 13.44 19.03
C THR A 38 21.38 13.16 17.62
N GLY A 39 20.69 14.13 17.02
CA GLY A 39 20.11 14.03 15.66
C GLY A 39 18.71 13.39 15.61
N PHE A 40 18.23 12.80 16.71
CA PHE A 40 16.86 12.25 16.80
C PHE A 40 15.76 13.32 16.94
N GLU A 41 16.13 14.60 17.05
CA GLU A 41 15.23 15.75 17.13
C GLU A 41 14.29 15.85 15.92
N TYR A 42 14.74 15.38 14.75
CA TYR A 42 13.99 15.45 13.50
C TYR A 42 13.08 14.24 13.24
N LYS A 43 12.88 13.36 14.22
CA LYS A 43 11.98 12.20 14.07
C LYS A 43 10.54 12.61 13.72
N ASP A 44 10.09 13.75 14.24
CA ASP A 44 8.75 14.27 13.98
C ASP A 44 8.58 14.70 12.51
N MET A 45 9.66 15.11 11.84
CA MET A 45 9.62 15.40 10.40
C MET A 45 9.25 14.16 9.58
N LEU A 46 9.78 12.98 9.95
CA LEU A 46 9.43 11.72 9.28
C LEU A 46 7.96 11.35 9.51
N LEU A 47 7.41 11.65 10.69
CA LEU A 47 5.98 11.47 10.96
C LEU A 47 5.12 12.43 10.13
N CYS A 48 5.56 13.68 9.95
CA CYS A 48 4.88 14.63 9.07
C CYS A 48 4.81 14.13 7.62
N CYS A 49 5.85 13.46 7.12
CA CYS A 49 5.84 12.87 5.78
C CYS A 49 4.71 11.85 5.57
N ARG A 50 4.27 11.16 6.63
CA ARG A 50 3.14 10.21 6.58
C ARG A 50 1.82 10.87 6.17
N PHE A 51 1.65 12.15 6.52
CA PHE A 51 0.46 12.96 6.26
C PHE A 51 0.62 13.90 5.06
N ALA A 52 1.83 14.40 4.84
CA ALA A 52 2.16 15.29 3.73
C ALA A 52 1.83 14.63 2.38
N GLU A 53 1.33 15.38 1.40
CA GLU A 53 0.95 14.89 0.06
C GLU A 53 -0.12 13.77 0.08
N GLY A 54 -0.89 13.67 1.16
CA GLY A 54 -1.96 12.70 1.36
C GLY A 54 -1.60 11.61 2.37
N ASP A 55 -2.46 11.41 3.36
CA ASP A 55 -2.28 10.40 4.40
C ASP A 55 -2.08 9.00 3.79
N SER A 56 -1.08 8.27 4.30
CA SER A 56 -0.73 6.92 3.85
C SER A 56 -1.92 5.96 3.87
N ARG A 57 -2.83 6.05 4.84
CA ARG A 57 -4.05 5.22 4.90
C ARG A 57 -5.06 5.60 3.82
N VAL A 58 -5.25 6.89 3.57
CA VAL A 58 -6.14 7.37 2.50
C VAL A 58 -5.59 6.96 1.13
N LEU A 59 -4.26 6.99 0.96
CA LEU A 59 -3.60 6.51 -0.23
C LEU A 59 -3.78 5.00 -0.45
N MET A 60 -3.72 4.18 0.61
CA MET A 60 -4.04 2.76 0.52
C MET A 60 -5.49 2.52 0.09
N GLN A 61 -6.46 3.27 0.63
CA GLN A 61 -7.85 3.18 0.19
C GLN A 61 -8.02 3.59 -1.28
N LYS A 62 -7.28 4.61 -1.74
CA LYS A 62 -7.23 5.01 -3.14
C LYS A 62 -6.68 3.87 -4.02
N LEU A 63 -5.60 3.20 -3.63
CA LEU A 63 -5.05 2.04 -4.36
C LEU A 63 -6.10 0.93 -4.54
N ALA A 64 -6.78 0.55 -3.46
CA ALA A 64 -7.83 -0.45 -3.50
C ALA A 64 -8.99 -0.01 -4.41
N ARG A 65 -9.43 1.25 -4.32
CA ARG A 65 -10.50 1.81 -5.15
C ARG A 65 -10.13 1.80 -6.63
N ASP A 66 -8.92 2.24 -6.97
CA ASP A 66 -8.45 2.30 -8.35
C ASP A 66 -8.31 0.88 -8.94
N ARG A 67 -7.94 -0.11 -8.12
CA ARG A 67 -7.95 -1.52 -8.50
C ARG A 67 -9.35 -2.04 -8.82
N LEU A 68 -10.34 -1.74 -8.00
CA LEU A 68 -11.75 -2.10 -8.27
C LEU A 68 -12.32 -1.40 -9.50
N LEU A 69 -11.93 -0.14 -9.75
CA LEU A 69 -12.31 0.57 -10.97
C LEU A 69 -11.68 -0.08 -12.21
N SER A 70 -10.42 -0.50 -12.12
CA SER A 70 -9.73 -1.25 -13.17
C SER A 70 -10.41 -2.60 -13.46
N LEU A 71 -10.80 -3.33 -12.40
CA LEU A 71 -11.57 -4.57 -12.49
C LEU A 71 -12.86 -4.37 -13.29
N ARG A 72 -13.62 -3.32 -12.96
CA ARG A 72 -14.88 -3.01 -13.63
C ARG A 72 -14.70 -2.68 -15.12
N ARG A 73 -13.60 -2.00 -15.48
CA ARG A 73 -13.27 -1.66 -16.87
C ARG A 73 -12.84 -2.88 -17.69
N ARG A 74 -12.06 -3.79 -17.08
CA ARG A 74 -11.54 -5.01 -17.75
C ARG A 74 -12.56 -6.15 -17.80
N GLY A 75 -13.60 -6.10 -16.96
CA GLY A 75 -14.62 -7.12 -16.86
C GLY A 75 -14.23 -8.25 -15.90
N ALA A 76 -15.22 -8.79 -15.18
CA ALA A 76 -15.00 -9.80 -14.15
C ALA A 76 -14.45 -11.14 -14.70
N ALA A 77 -14.72 -11.46 -15.97
CA ALA A 77 -14.27 -12.71 -16.59
C ALA A 77 -12.75 -12.80 -16.72
N ALA A 78 -12.08 -11.69 -17.07
CA ALA A 78 -10.63 -11.65 -17.20
C ALA A 78 -9.91 -11.89 -15.87
N GLU A 79 -10.43 -11.35 -14.76
CA GLU A 79 -9.82 -11.60 -13.45
C GLU A 79 -10.19 -12.93 -12.81
N VAL A 80 -11.29 -13.56 -13.19
CA VAL A 80 -11.51 -14.95 -12.80
C VAL A 80 -10.44 -15.84 -13.43
N VAL A 81 -10.07 -15.60 -14.68
CA VAL A 81 -8.94 -16.30 -15.32
C VAL A 81 -7.64 -15.98 -14.58
N SER A 82 -7.33 -14.71 -14.33
CA SER A 82 -6.13 -14.30 -13.58
C SER A 82 -6.05 -14.91 -12.16
N ALA A 83 -7.18 -14.99 -11.46
CA ALA A 83 -7.28 -15.61 -10.14
C ALA A 83 -7.03 -17.12 -10.15
N LEU A 84 -7.29 -17.80 -11.28
CA LEU A 84 -7.08 -19.24 -11.45
C LEU A 84 -5.71 -19.58 -12.05
N SER A 85 -5.23 -18.79 -13.02
CA SER A 85 -4.02 -19.07 -13.78
C SER A 85 -2.80 -18.22 -13.38
N GLY A 86 -2.98 -17.19 -12.56
CA GLY A 86 -1.89 -16.29 -12.14
C GLY A 86 -0.88 -16.93 -11.18
N ARG A 87 0.19 -16.21 -10.85
CA ARG A 87 1.16 -16.59 -9.80
C ARG A 87 0.52 -16.41 -8.41
N SER A 88 1.09 -17.02 -7.37
CA SER A 88 0.50 -17.03 -6.01
C SER A 88 0.14 -15.63 -5.46
N ALA A 89 0.96 -14.61 -5.71
CA ALA A 89 0.68 -13.23 -5.30
C ALA A 89 -0.47 -12.61 -6.11
N ASP A 90 -0.44 -12.77 -7.44
CA ASP A 90 -1.46 -12.28 -8.37
C ASP A 90 -2.84 -12.94 -8.09
N ARG A 91 -2.84 -14.21 -7.66
CA ARG A 91 -4.06 -14.93 -7.25
C ARG A 91 -4.69 -14.32 -6.01
N THR A 92 -3.90 -14.04 -4.98
CA THR A 92 -4.38 -13.45 -3.73
C THR A 92 -4.98 -12.07 -3.97
N GLU A 93 -4.29 -11.24 -4.78
CA GLU A 93 -4.79 -9.93 -5.18
C GLU A 93 -6.13 -10.04 -5.91
N SER A 94 -6.19 -10.91 -6.93
CA SER A 94 -7.37 -11.06 -7.79
C SER A 94 -8.56 -11.61 -7.01
N TRP A 95 -8.34 -12.55 -6.08
CA TRP A 95 -9.39 -13.10 -5.24
C TRP A 95 -9.97 -12.07 -4.26
N LEU A 96 -9.10 -11.30 -3.59
CA LEU A 96 -9.53 -10.21 -2.70
C LEU A 96 -10.29 -9.12 -3.48
N ALA A 97 -9.79 -8.74 -4.66
CA ALA A 97 -10.46 -7.78 -5.53
C ALA A 97 -11.84 -8.27 -5.98
N LEU A 98 -11.98 -9.55 -6.35
CA LEU A 98 -13.25 -10.15 -6.74
C LEU A 98 -14.24 -10.23 -5.56
N LYS A 99 -13.77 -10.63 -4.37
CA LYS A 99 -14.60 -10.66 -3.15
C LYS A 99 -15.15 -9.28 -2.85
N LEU A 100 -14.28 -8.27 -2.81
CA LEU A 100 -14.65 -6.89 -2.49
C LEU A 100 -15.55 -6.30 -3.59
N ALA A 101 -15.28 -6.57 -4.86
CA ALA A 101 -16.13 -6.13 -5.96
C ALA A 101 -17.55 -6.69 -5.88
N ARG A 102 -17.72 -7.97 -5.52
CA ARG A 102 -19.04 -8.57 -5.30
C ARG A 102 -19.81 -7.89 -4.18
N ALA A 103 -19.15 -7.59 -3.05
CA ALA A 103 -19.75 -6.86 -1.94
C ALA A 103 -20.17 -5.45 -2.37
N MET A 104 -19.31 -4.74 -3.11
CA MET A 104 -19.58 -3.40 -3.63
C MET A 104 -20.72 -3.39 -4.66
N ASP A 105 -20.81 -4.40 -5.54
CA ASP A 105 -21.88 -4.50 -6.54
C ASP A 105 -23.24 -4.84 -5.90
N ALA A 106 -23.24 -5.63 -4.81
CA ALA A 106 -24.43 -5.82 -4.00
C ALA A 106 -24.88 -4.50 -3.36
N ALA A 107 -23.97 -3.75 -2.73
CA ALA A 107 -24.25 -2.48 -2.09
C ALA A 107 -24.77 -1.40 -3.07
N ARG A 108 -24.24 -1.37 -4.30
CA ARG A 108 -24.69 -0.43 -5.36
C ARG A 108 -26.17 -0.57 -5.69
N ARG A 109 -26.73 -1.78 -5.58
CA ARG A 109 -28.16 -2.01 -5.81
C ARG A 109 -29.03 -1.43 -4.68
N GLY A 110 -28.48 -1.24 -3.48
CA GLY A 110 -29.12 -0.63 -2.32
C GLY A 110 -28.99 0.90 -2.24
N GLY A 111 -28.20 1.53 -3.11
CA GLY A 111 -28.03 2.99 -3.18
C GLY A 111 -26.65 3.48 -2.70
N HIS A 112 -26.42 4.80 -2.76
CA HIS A 112 -25.10 5.39 -2.47
C HIS A 112 -24.68 5.29 -0.99
N GLY A 113 -25.64 5.36 -0.05
CA GLY A 113 -25.35 5.20 1.40
C GLY A 113 -24.88 3.79 1.77
N GLU A 114 -25.39 2.78 1.08
CA GLU A 114 -24.99 1.38 1.24
C GLU A 114 -23.54 1.14 0.80
N VAL A 115 -23.09 1.80 -0.29
CA VAL A 115 -21.71 1.65 -0.78
C VAL A 115 -20.69 2.16 0.24
N ALA A 116 -20.95 3.32 0.86
CA ALA A 116 -20.08 3.87 1.90
C ALA A 116 -20.08 2.95 3.13
N ARG A 117 -21.26 2.49 3.57
CA ARG A 117 -21.39 1.56 4.71
C ARG A 117 -20.59 0.27 4.49
N VAL A 118 -20.75 -0.39 3.35
CA VAL A 118 -20.03 -1.64 3.06
C VAL A 118 -18.52 -1.41 2.90
N TRP A 119 -18.10 -0.24 2.39
CA TRP A 119 -16.68 0.12 2.34
C TRP A 119 -16.06 0.23 3.74
N ASP A 120 -16.79 0.86 4.66
CA ASP A 120 -16.36 1.02 6.05
C ASP A 120 -16.41 -0.31 6.82
N GLU A 121 -17.39 -1.17 6.56
CA GLU A 121 -17.47 -2.51 7.15
C GLU A 121 -16.35 -3.43 6.65
N GLU A 122 -16.03 -3.37 5.36
CA GLU A 122 -14.98 -4.17 4.72
C GLU A 122 -13.59 -3.49 4.78
N TRP A 123 -13.37 -2.54 5.71
CA TRP A 123 -12.13 -1.78 5.82
C TRP A 123 -10.88 -2.68 5.86
N GLN A 124 -10.94 -3.81 6.56
CA GLN A 124 -9.84 -4.76 6.64
C GLN A 124 -9.49 -5.35 5.27
N ALA A 125 -10.50 -5.71 4.48
CA ALA A 125 -10.31 -6.25 3.14
C ALA A 125 -9.76 -5.18 2.19
N VAL A 126 -10.20 -3.93 2.34
CA VAL A 126 -9.67 -2.77 1.58
C VAL A 126 -8.18 -2.58 1.83
N TYR A 127 -7.75 -2.49 3.09
CA TYR A 127 -6.32 -2.32 3.40
C TYR A 127 -5.50 -3.55 3.02
N ARG A 128 -6.04 -4.76 3.23
CA ARG A 128 -5.37 -5.99 2.82
C ARG A 128 -5.15 -6.06 1.31
N LEU A 129 -6.14 -5.63 0.51
CA LEU A 129 -5.98 -5.54 -0.93
C LEU A 129 -4.88 -4.53 -1.31
N ALA A 130 -4.85 -3.37 -0.66
CA ALA A 130 -3.82 -2.37 -0.87
C ALA A 130 -2.42 -2.89 -0.49
N ASP A 131 -2.28 -3.63 0.60
CA ASP A 131 -1.01 -4.24 1.00
C ASP A 131 -0.48 -5.24 -0.03
N VAL A 132 -1.35 -6.11 -0.54
CA VAL A 132 -0.97 -7.08 -1.58
C VAL A 132 -0.55 -6.36 -2.87
N ILE A 133 -1.22 -5.26 -3.24
CA ILE A 133 -0.82 -4.43 -4.38
C ILE A 133 0.58 -3.86 -4.16
N CYS A 134 0.86 -3.32 -2.97
CA CYS A 134 2.18 -2.80 -2.63
C CYS A 134 3.26 -3.90 -2.68
N GLU A 135 2.97 -5.10 -2.16
CA GLU A 135 3.88 -6.25 -2.21
C GLU A 135 4.18 -6.68 -3.65
N ARG A 136 3.17 -6.73 -4.52
CA ARG A 136 3.35 -7.02 -5.96
C ARG A 136 4.30 -6.02 -6.61
N HIS A 137 4.15 -4.73 -6.32
CA HIS A 137 5.03 -3.69 -6.86
C HIS A 137 6.48 -3.85 -6.40
N LEU A 138 6.70 -4.11 -5.11
CA LEU A 138 8.04 -4.34 -4.57
C LEU A 138 8.69 -5.58 -5.19
N ALA A 139 7.94 -6.68 -5.31
CA ALA A 139 8.43 -7.91 -5.93
C ALA A 139 8.75 -7.73 -7.42
N SER A 140 7.99 -6.90 -8.12
CA SER A 140 8.19 -6.60 -9.54
C SER A 140 9.38 -5.67 -9.78
N ALA A 141 9.66 -4.75 -8.84
CA ALA A 141 10.77 -3.81 -8.93
C ALA A 141 12.15 -4.49 -8.78
N GLY A 142 12.24 -5.55 -7.97
CA GLY A 142 13.48 -6.30 -7.75
C GLY A 142 13.99 -7.11 -8.95
N ALA A 143 13.19 -7.22 -10.03
CA ALA A 143 13.51 -8.04 -11.19
C ALA A 143 14.27 -7.30 -12.31
N GLY A 144 14.48 -5.98 -12.22
CA GLY A 144 14.83 -5.18 -13.40
C GLY A 144 15.89 -4.07 -13.28
N GLY A 145 16.53 -3.85 -12.14
CA GLY A 145 17.55 -2.80 -12.06
C GLY A 145 18.40 -2.86 -10.82
N GLY A 146 19.71 -2.96 -10.99
CA GLY A 146 20.65 -2.66 -9.93
C GLY A 146 20.40 -1.23 -9.43
N PHE A 147 20.37 -1.05 -8.12
CA PHE A 147 20.29 0.28 -7.51
C PHE A 147 21.50 1.11 -8.01
N PRO A 148 21.28 2.24 -8.70
CA PRO A 148 22.36 2.97 -9.38
C PRO A 148 23.34 3.65 -8.42
N GLU A 149 23.01 3.73 -7.11
CA GLU A 149 23.85 4.41 -6.13
C GLU A 149 24.77 3.44 -5.36
N PRO A 150 26.10 3.53 -5.54
CA PRO A 150 27.07 2.65 -4.87
C PRO A 150 27.21 2.87 -3.36
N ILE A 151 26.50 3.84 -2.77
CA ILE A 151 26.68 4.23 -1.36
C ILE A 151 26.07 3.24 -0.36
N VAL A 152 25.04 2.48 -0.78
CA VAL A 152 24.35 1.50 0.09
C VAL A 152 25.10 0.17 0.16
N ALA A 153 25.97 -0.14 -0.80
CA ALA A 153 26.81 -1.34 -0.75
C ALA A 153 27.95 -1.26 0.30
N ARG A 154 28.09 -0.12 1.01
CA ARG A 154 29.14 0.12 2.02
C ARG A 154 28.61 0.23 3.46
N LEU A 155 27.33 -0.04 3.68
CA LEU A 155 26.73 -0.20 5.01
C LEU A 155 26.50 -1.69 5.28
#